data_AF-A0A7S3UMJ7-F1
#
_entry.id   AF-A0A7S3UMJ7-F1
#
_cell.length_a   1.000
_cell.length_b   1.000
_cell.length_c   1.000
_cell.angle_alpha   90.00
_cell.angle_beta   90.00
_cell.angle_gamma   90.00
#
_symmetry.space_group_name_H-M   'P 1'
#
loop_
_entity.id
_entity.type
_entity.pdbx_description
1 polymer ?
#
loop_
_entity_poly.entity_id
_entity_poly.type
_entity_poly.pdbx_seq_one_letter_code
_entity_poly.pdbx_strand_id
1 'polypeptide(L)'
;VLARNLFHASTFLPLALYHLKLSEDCPKFPATISYSIRKGVPRIAHHSLWLLGWAVMLKLFRKRGDRWAQLFATQMISTGVLAVIVCPLGQSTFRNKVHFVASGAYMLDHIMLFRFLNTPRIFKAGFYGGFVALVTALRLLEKKEAELGIAAEGHAQDNDDCAALGSPRDQALERLSSTDRHVLRGLEGVVMLAEYGLFSSFVCGMAAGLPRTR
;
A
#
# COMPACT_ATOMS: atom_id res chain seq x y z
N VAL A 1 -7.77 5.44 -19.41
CA VAL A 1 -8.74 4.41 -18.95
C VAL A 1 -8.03 3.10 -18.64
N LEU A 2 -7.33 2.46 -19.59
CA LEU A 2 -6.65 1.19 -19.37
C LEU A 2 -5.72 1.20 -18.13
N ALA A 3 -4.79 2.16 -18.03
CA ALA A 3 -3.89 2.27 -16.88
C ALA A 3 -4.64 2.35 -15.54
N ARG A 4 -5.70 3.18 -15.46
CA ARG A 4 -6.55 3.29 -14.26
C ARG A 4 -7.15 1.94 -13.87
N ASN A 5 -7.69 1.19 -14.84
CA ASN A 5 -8.30 -0.11 -14.56
C ASN A 5 -7.25 -1.14 -14.12
N LEU A 6 -6.04 -1.12 -14.70
CA LEU A 6 -4.92 -1.95 -14.25
C LEU A 6 -4.50 -1.62 -12.82
N PHE A 7 -4.43 -0.33 -12.47
CA PHE A 7 -4.12 0.08 -11.10
C PHE A 7 -5.23 -0.32 -10.11
N HIS A 8 -6.52 -0.16 -10.44
CA HIS A 8 -7.59 -0.69 -9.61
C HIS A 8 -7.52 -2.21 -9.43
N ALA A 9 -7.25 -2.94 -10.52
CA ALA A 9 -7.05 -4.37 -10.45
C ALA A 9 -5.86 -4.71 -9.54
N SER A 10 -4.74 -3.97 -9.63
CA SER A 10 -3.60 -4.14 -8.73
C SER A 10 -3.94 -3.87 -7.26
N THR A 11 -4.95 -3.06 -6.95
CA THR A 11 -5.38 -2.81 -5.56
C THR A 11 -6.31 -3.90 -5.01
N PHE A 12 -7.30 -4.35 -5.80
CA PHE A 12 -8.36 -5.22 -5.30
C PHE A 12 -8.16 -6.71 -5.60
N LEU A 13 -7.54 -7.05 -6.73
CA LEU A 13 -7.32 -8.46 -7.10
C LEU A 13 -6.38 -9.15 -6.10
N PRO A 14 -5.23 -8.57 -5.69
CA PRO A 14 -4.36 -9.22 -4.70
C PRO A 14 -5.06 -9.49 -3.38
N LEU A 15 -5.89 -8.55 -2.90
CA LEU A 15 -6.69 -8.75 -1.69
C LEU A 15 -7.66 -9.94 -1.83
N ALA A 16 -8.34 -10.03 -2.96
CA ALA A 16 -9.24 -11.16 -3.24
C ALA A 16 -8.46 -12.48 -3.25
N LEU A 17 -7.32 -12.53 -3.96
CA LEU A 17 -6.46 -13.72 -4.03
C LEU A 17 -5.90 -14.10 -2.65
N TYR A 18 -5.59 -13.11 -1.80
CA TYR A 18 -5.12 -13.30 -0.44
C TYR A 18 -6.20 -13.96 0.43
N HIS A 19 -7.44 -13.47 0.39
CA HIS A 19 -8.55 -14.08 1.15
C HIS A 19 -9.06 -15.40 0.56
N LEU A 20 -8.75 -15.69 -0.71
CA LEU A 20 -8.92 -17.02 -1.32
C LEU A 20 -7.84 -18.02 -0.90
N LYS A 21 -6.98 -17.65 0.06
CA LYS A 21 -5.93 -18.52 0.63
C LYS A 21 -4.88 -18.98 -0.38
N LEU A 22 -4.63 -18.19 -1.42
CA LEU A 22 -3.60 -18.50 -2.43
C LEU A 22 -2.18 -18.10 -2.00
N SER A 23 -2.02 -17.52 -0.82
CA SER A 23 -0.73 -17.20 -0.21
C SER A 23 -0.54 -17.81 1.18
N GLU A 24 -1.62 -17.92 1.96
CA GLU A 24 -1.62 -18.34 3.36
C GLU A 24 -2.93 -19.05 3.70
N ASP A 25 -2.88 -20.09 4.52
CA ASP A 25 -4.07 -20.87 4.91
C ASP A 25 -5.03 -20.09 5.85
N CYS A 26 -4.46 -19.17 6.63
CA CYS A 26 -5.15 -18.38 7.65
C CYS A 26 -4.98 -16.89 7.36
N PRO A 27 -5.69 -16.32 6.36
CA PRO A 27 -5.53 -14.92 6.01
C PRO A 27 -5.98 -14.01 7.16
N LYS A 28 -5.07 -13.15 7.62
CA LYS A 28 -5.36 -12.04 8.56
C LYS A 28 -6.52 -11.17 8.07
N PHE A 29 -7.34 -10.71 9.00
CA PHE A 29 -8.24 -9.57 8.81
C PHE A 29 -8.25 -8.71 10.07
N PRO A 30 -8.13 -7.37 9.98
CA PRO A 30 -7.99 -6.56 8.76
C PRO A 30 -6.63 -6.72 8.06
N ALA A 31 -6.59 -6.58 6.73
CA ALA A 31 -5.37 -6.70 5.94
C ALA A 31 -5.17 -5.50 5.01
N THR A 32 -4.00 -4.87 5.11
CA THR A 32 -3.59 -3.74 4.26
C THR A 32 -3.20 -4.25 2.86
N ILE A 33 -3.22 -3.38 1.85
CA ILE A 33 -2.63 -3.63 0.53
C ILE A 33 -1.19 -4.06 0.74
N SER A 34 -0.41 -3.28 1.49
CA SER A 34 1.00 -3.54 1.77
C SER A 34 1.24 -4.91 2.44
N TYR A 35 0.29 -5.41 3.24
CA TYR A 35 0.37 -6.76 3.82
C TYR A 35 0.05 -7.83 2.78
N SER A 36 -1.08 -7.68 2.08
CA SER A 36 -1.57 -8.69 1.13
C SER A 36 -0.59 -8.98 -0.02
N ILE A 37 0.30 -8.04 -0.34
CA ILE A 37 1.26 -8.15 -1.46
C ILE A 37 2.66 -8.62 -1.05
N ARG A 38 2.88 -9.07 0.18
CA ARG A 38 4.24 -9.47 0.65
C ARG A 38 4.72 -10.79 0.05
N LYS A 39 3.82 -11.74 -0.20
CA LYS A 39 4.17 -13.08 -0.68
C LYS A 39 3.11 -13.74 -1.56
N GLY A 40 3.48 -14.91 -2.09
CA GLY A 40 2.60 -15.79 -2.86
C GLY A 40 2.03 -15.20 -4.15
N VAL A 41 0.89 -15.74 -4.57
CA VAL A 41 0.16 -15.34 -5.78
C VAL A 41 -0.32 -13.86 -5.73
N PRO A 42 -0.87 -13.34 -4.60
CA PRO A 42 -1.26 -11.94 -4.48
C PRO A 42 -0.14 -10.95 -4.83
N ARG A 43 1.10 -11.19 -4.35
CA ARG A 43 2.27 -10.37 -4.69
C ARG A 43 2.53 -10.33 -6.19
N ILE A 44 2.52 -11.48 -6.84
CA ILE A 44 2.81 -11.60 -8.28
C ILE A 44 1.73 -10.86 -9.08
N ALA A 45 0.46 -11.04 -8.70
CA ALA A 45 -0.67 -10.34 -9.32
C ALA A 45 -0.55 -8.82 -9.16
N HIS A 46 -0.23 -8.34 -7.95
CA HIS A 46 0.00 -6.93 -7.67
C HIS A 46 1.11 -6.35 -8.56
N HIS A 47 2.33 -6.91 -8.49
CA HIS A 47 3.47 -6.38 -9.22
C HIS A 47 3.25 -6.39 -10.73
N SER A 48 2.66 -7.46 -11.27
CA SER A 48 2.41 -7.57 -12.71
C SER A 48 1.42 -6.49 -13.18
N LEU A 49 0.28 -6.36 -12.50
CA LEU A 49 -0.75 -5.38 -12.86
C LEU A 49 -0.27 -3.94 -12.65
N TRP A 50 0.47 -3.69 -11.56
CA TRP A 50 1.03 -2.38 -11.25
C TRP A 50 2.09 -1.96 -12.29
N LEU A 51 3.02 -2.86 -12.64
CA LEU A 51 4.04 -2.60 -13.67
C LEU A 51 3.39 -2.39 -15.05
N LEU A 52 2.36 -3.18 -15.42
CA LEU A 52 1.62 -2.98 -16.65
C LEU A 52 0.90 -1.63 -16.68
N GLY A 53 0.27 -1.23 -15.57
CA GLY A 53 -0.35 0.09 -15.42
C GLY A 53 0.65 1.22 -15.67
N TRP A 54 1.85 1.12 -15.07
CA TRP A 54 2.93 2.06 -15.29
C TRP A 54 3.53 2.03 -16.67
N ALA A 55 3.65 0.87 -17.32
CA ALA A 55 4.12 0.77 -18.69
C ALA A 55 3.18 1.54 -19.66
N VAL A 56 1.87 1.46 -19.43
CA VAL A 56 0.89 2.26 -20.18
C VAL A 56 1.06 3.76 -19.92
N MET A 57 1.23 4.17 -18.66
CA MET A 57 1.46 5.58 -18.31
C MET A 57 2.78 6.10 -18.90
N LEU A 58 3.87 5.33 -18.81
CA LEU A 58 5.18 5.72 -19.33
C LEU A 58 5.14 5.85 -20.86
N LYS A 59 4.43 4.95 -21.55
CA LYS A 59 4.18 5.09 -23.00
C LYS A 59 3.45 6.40 -23.32
N LEU A 60 2.50 6.83 -22.48
CA LEU A 60 1.82 8.10 -22.64
C LEU A 60 2.77 9.29 -22.40
N PHE A 61 3.52 9.30 -21.30
CA PHE A 61 4.49 10.35 -20.99
C PHE A 61 5.59 10.46 -22.04
N ARG A 62 6.10 9.35 -22.57
CA ARG A 62 7.08 9.37 -23.67
C ARG A 62 6.52 9.93 -24.97
N LYS A 63 5.25 9.69 -25.27
CA LYS A 63 4.61 10.16 -26.51
C LYS A 63 4.11 11.60 -26.44
N ARG A 64 3.67 12.06 -25.26
CA ARG A 64 2.95 13.34 -25.11
C ARG A 64 3.55 14.28 -24.06
N GLY A 65 4.40 13.78 -23.18
CA GLY A 65 5.07 14.57 -22.15
C GLY A 65 6.40 15.14 -22.65
N ASP A 66 6.79 16.27 -22.09
CA ASP A 66 8.12 16.84 -22.26
C ASP A 66 9.19 16.02 -21.49
N ARG A 67 10.45 16.43 -21.59
CA ARG A 67 11.56 15.75 -20.92
C ARG A 67 11.37 15.71 -19.40
N TRP A 68 10.80 16.75 -18.80
CA TRP A 68 10.57 16.82 -17.35
C TRP A 68 9.51 15.83 -16.90
N ALA A 69 8.38 15.73 -17.62
CA ALA A 69 7.34 14.76 -17.33
C ALA A 69 7.84 13.31 -17.50
N GLN A 70 8.72 13.07 -18.47
CA GLN A 70 9.35 11.75 -18.67
C GLN A 70 10.31 11.39 -17.54
N LEU A 71 11.14 12.34 -17.10
CA LEU A 71 12.05 12.16 -15.96
C LEU A 71 11.25 11.91 -14.67
N PHE A 72 10.23 12.72 -14.42
CA PHE A 72 9.33 12.55 -13.29
C PHE A 72 8.65 11.18 -13.28
N ALA A 73 8.05 10.76 -14.40
CA ALA A 73 7.42 9.44 -14.51
C ALA A 73 8.42 8.30 -14.29
N THR A 74 9.64 8.43 -14.80
CA THR A 74 10.69 7.41 -14.63
C THR A 74 11.16 7.33 -13.18
N GLN A 75 11.39 8.48 -12.53
CA GLN A 75 11.78 8.55 -11.12
C GLN A 75 10.67 7.97 -10.23
N MET A 76 9.40 8.34 -10.47
CA MET A 76 8.25 7.83 -9.74
C MET A 76 8.09 6.31 -9.86
N ILE A 77 8.25 5.74 -11.06
CA ILE A 77 8.24 4.28 -11.24
C ILE A 77 9.41 3.64 -10.48
N SER A 78 10.59 4.26 -10.54
CA SER A 78 11.79 3.74 -9.87
C SER A 78 11.66 3.76 -8.35
N THR A 79 11.09 4.82 -7.76
CA THR A 79 10.81 4.88 -6.32
C THR A 79 9.76 3.87 -5.91
N GLY A 80 8.71 3.67 -6.72
CA GLY A 80 7.72 2.62 -6.52
C GLY A 80 8.32 1.22 -6.54
N VAL A 81 9.13 0.89 -7.56
CA VAL A 81 9.84 -0.41 -7.67
C VAL A 81 10.78 -0.62 -6.48
N LEU A 82 11.53 0.42 -6.09
CA LEU A 82 12.41 0.35 -4.93
C LEU A 82 11.62 0.03 -3.65
N ALA A 83 10.51 0.72 -3.43
CA ALA A 83 9.67 0.56 -2.25
C ALA A 83 8.97 -0.81 -2.19
N VAL A 84 8.35 -1.27 -3.28
CA VAL A 84 7.45 -2.45 -3.22
C VAL A 84 8.11 -3.75 -3.69
N ILE A 85 9.12 -3.70 -4.56
CA ILE A 85 9.75 -4.89 -5.14
C ILE A 85 11.14 -5.14 -4.54
N VAL A 86 11.99 -4.12 -4.48
CA VAL A 86 13.40 -4.29 -4.08
C VAL A 86 13.57 -4.29 -2.56
N CYS A 87 12.83 -3.42 -1.87
CA CYS A 87 12.85 -3.28 -0.42
C CYS A 87 11.43 -3.37 0.15
N PRO A 88 10.72 -4.51 -0.01
CA PRO A 88 9.41 -4.67 0.59
C PRO A 88 9.51 -4.62 2.12
N LEU A 89 8.45 -4.12 2.74
CA LEU A 89 8.32 -4.02 4.20
C LEU A 89 8.32 -5.43 4.84
N GLY A 90 9.02 -5.62 5.95
CA GLY A 90 9.02 -6.86 6.74
C GLY A 90 10.26 -7.74 6.59
N GLN A 91 11.24 -7.37 5.75
CA GLN A 91 12.40 -8.25 5.49
C GLN A 91 13.60 -8.01 6.42
N SER A 92 13.94 -6.75 6.70
CA SER A 92 15.04 -6.40 7.61
C SER A 92 14.92 -4.95 8.07
N THR A 93 15.58 -4.59 9.18
CA THR A 93 15.61 -3.22 9.69
C THR A 93 16.14 -2.22 8.64
N PHE A 94 17.19 -2.59 7.91
CA PHE A 94 17.74 -1.74 6.85
C PHE A 94 16.76 -1.57 5.68
N ARG A 95 16.20 -2.67 5.16
CA ARG A 95 15.22 -2.61 4.07
C ARG A 95 13.96 -1.86 4.46
N ASN A 96 13.50 -1.99 5.72
CA ASN A 96 12.36 -1.24 6.22
C ASN A 96 12.63 0.27 6.22
N LYS A 97 13.84 0.71 6.62
CA LYS A 97 14.23 2.13 6.52
C LYS A 97 14.19 2.62 5.07
N VAL A 98 14.78 1.86 4.14
CA VAL A 98 14.76 2.19 2.71
C VAL A 98 13.33 2.23 2.18
N HIS A 99 12.50 1.26 2.55
CA HIS A 99 11.07 1.22 2.22
C HIS A 99 10.36 2.51 2.65
N PHE A 100 10.50 2.91 3.91
CA PHE A 100 9.83 4.11 4.42
C PHE A 100 10.26 5.39 3.70
N VAL A 101 11.56 5.53 3.41
CA VAL A 101 12.08 6.67 2.65
C VAL A 101 11.55 6.66 1.21
N ALA A 102 11.61 5.51 0.53
CA ALA A 102 11.15 5.35 -0.85
C ALA A 102 9.64 5.54 -0.97
N SER A 103 8.84 4.95 -0.07
CA SER A 103 7.40 5.12 0.01
C SER A 103 7.03 6.57 0.32
N GLY A 104 7.77 7.26 1.19
CA GLY A 104 7.58 8.68 1.47
C GLY A 104 7.82 9.55 0.23
N ALA A 105 8.94 9.32 -0.49
CA ALA A 105 9.20 9.97 -1.77
C ALA A 105 8.10 9.67 -2.80
N TYR A 106 7.66 8.41 -2.89
CA TYR A 106 6.58 7.98 -3.79
C TYR A 106 5.24 8.65 -3.46
N MET A 107 4.95 8.92 -2.17
CA MET A 107 3.79 9.72 -1.78
C MET A 107 3.92 11.19 -2.22
N LEU A 108 5.10 11.79 -2.12
CA LEU A 108 5.34 13.14 -2.65
C LEU A 108 5.15 13.17 -4.17
N ASP A 109 5.59 12.15 -4.88
CA ASP A 109 5.37 12.00 -6.32
C ASP A 109 3.87 11.96 -6.64
N HIS A 110 3.05 11.23 -5.87
CA HIS A 110 1.59 11.27 -6.03
C HIS A 110 1.01 12.68 -5.90
N ILE A 111 1.49 13.46 -4.93
CA ILE A 111 1.05 14.85 -4.70
C ILE A 111 1.43 15.74 -5.88
N MET A 112 2.66 15.60 -6.39
CA MET A 112 3.12 16.31 -7.58
C MET A 112 2.29 15.93 -8.80
N LEU A 113 2.01 14.63 -8.98
CA LEU A 113 1.21 14.14 -10.10
C LEU A 113 -0.22 14.72 -10.07
N PHE A 114 -0.84 14.87 -8.90
CA PHE A 114 -2.13 15.55 -8.79
C PHE A 114 -2.11 17.02 -9.21
N ARG A 115 -0.97 17.71 -9.06
CA ARG A 115 -0.79 19.06 -9.58
C ARG A 115 -0.61 19.02 -11.10
N PHE A 116 0.26 18.15 -11.61
CA PHE A 116 0.49 17.98 -13.05
C PHE A 116 -0.79 17.62 -13.83
N LEU A 117 -1.62 16.74 -13.28
CA LEU A 117 -2.84 16.25 -13.94
C LEU A 117 -4.07 17.12 -13.64
N ASN A 118 -3.91 18.25 -12.94
CA ASN A 118 -5.00 19.10 -12.47
C ASN A 118 -6.15 18.30 -11.83
N THR A 119 -5.81 17.33 -10.97
CA THR A 119 -6.79 16.41 -10.39
C THR A 119 -7.85 17.17 -9.57
N PRO A 120 -9.15 16.81 -9.67
CA PRO A 120 -10.22 17.44 -8.90
C PRO A 120 -9.99 17.39 -7.38
N ARG A 121 -10.49 18.41 -6.67
CA ARG A 121 -10.28 18.59 -5.21
C ARG A 121 -10.76 17.40 -4.38
N ILE A 122 -11.84 16.73 -4.79
CA ILE A 122 -12.40 15.58 -4.05
C ILE A 122 -11.41 14.42 -3.92
N PHE A 123 -10.67 14.09 -4.99
CA PHE A 123 -9.67 13.02 -4.96
C PHE A 123 -8.42 13.42 -4.17
N LYS A 124 -8.01 14.69 -4.25
CA LYS A 124 -6.93 15.25 -3.43
C LYS A 124 -7.29 15.18 -1.93
N ALA A 125 -8.51 15.57 -1.58
CA ALA A 125 -9.00 15.49 -0.20
C ALA A 125 -9.05 14.06 0.31
N GLY A 126 -9.55 13.11 -0.49
CA GLY A 126 -9.54 11.68 -0.14
C GLY A 126 -8.13 11.14 0.06
N PHE A 127 -7.18 11.51 -0.80
CA PHE A 127 -5.78 11.12 -0.65
C PHE A 127 -5.12 11.71 0.61
N TYR A 128 -5.24 13.03 0.84
CA TYR A 128 -4.64 13.67 2.01
C TYR A 128 -5.28 13.21 3.32
N GLY A 129 -6.62 13.10 3.34
CA GLY A 129 -7.36 12.58 4.48
C GLY A 129 -6.95 11.13 4.79
N GLY A 130 -6.88 10.28 3.76
CA GLY A 130 -6.37 8.91 3.89
C GLY A 130 -4.94 8.86 4.39
N PHE A 131 -4.05 9.73 3.92
CA PHE A 131 -2.66 9.79 4.36
C PHE A 131 -2.53 10.20 5.84
N VAL A 132 -3.23 11.25 6.25
CA VAL A 132 -3.24 11.71 7.66
C VAL A 132 -3.83 10.62 8.57
N ALA A 133 -4.94 10.01 8.15
CA ALA A 133 -5.55 8.90 8.90
C ALA A 133 -4.60 7.70 9.01
N LEU A 134 -3.92 7.33 7.93
CA LEU A 134 -2.96 6.23 7.89
C LEU A 134 -1.78 6.48 8.85
N VAL A 135 -1.14 7.64 8.75
CA VAL A 135 -0.02 8.00 9.64
C VAL A 135 -0.46 8.03 11.10
N THR A 136 -1.61 8.64 11.39
CA THR A 136 -2.14 8.73 12.76
C THR A 136 -2.46 7.36 13.32
N ALA A 137 -3.16 6.51 12.56
CA ALA A 137 -3.53 5.17 12.98
C ALA A 137 -2.31 4.27 13.19
N LEU A 138 -1.29 4.36 12.32
CA LEU A 138 -0.02 3.64 12.51
C LEU A 138 0.69 4.07 13.80
N ARG A 139 0.74 5.36 14.13
CA ARG A 139 1.35 5.85 15.38
C ARG A 139 0.59 5.40 16.62
N LEU A 140 -0.73 5.44 16.57
CA LEU A 140 -1.58 4.96 17.67
C LEU A 140 -1.46 3.44 17.85
N LEU A 141 -1.38 2.69 16.74
CA LEU A 141 -1.16 1.25 16.75
C LEU A 141 0.20 0.91 17.34
N GLU A 142 1.28 1.53 16.85
CA GLU A 142 2.65 1.36 17.35
C GLU A 142 2.73 1.65 18.86
N LYS A 143 2.12 2.76 19.29
CA LYS A 143 2.05 3.13 20.71
C LYS A 143 1.32 2.07 21.53
N LYS A 144 0.15 1.61 21.06
CA LYS A 144 -0.67 0.63 21.78
C LYS A 144 0.00 -0.75 21.82
N GLU A 145 0.70 -1.15 20.76
CA GLU A 145 1.52 -2.37 20.73
C GLU A 145 2.67 -2.30 21.73
N ALA A 146 3.38 -1.16 21.80
CA ALA A 146 4.43 -0.95 22.79
C ALA A 146 3.90 -0.98 24.24
N GLU A 147 2.75 -0.32 24.50
CA GLU A 147 2.07 -0.35 25.82
C GLU A 147 1.72 -1.78 26.26
N LEU A 148 1.37 -2.65 25.31
CA LEU A 148 0.97 -4.03 25.57
C LEU A 148 2.14 -5.03 25.45
N GLY A 149 3.36 -4.56 25.16
CA GLY A 149 4.54 -5.42 25.00
C GLY A 149 4.49 -6.34 23.78
N ILE A 150 3.79 -5.94 22.72
CA ILE A 150 3.64 -6.73 21.49
C ILE A 150 4.60 -6.19 20.44
N ALA A 151 5.31 -7.10 19.75
CA ALA A 151 6.15 -6.71 18.62
C ALA A 151 5.29 -6.14 17.48
N ALA A 152 5.74 -5.02 16.91
CA ALA A 152 5.06 -4.41 15.77
C ALA A 152 5.15 -5.32 14.53
N GLU A 153 4.05 -5.40 13.79
CA GLU A 153 3.89 -6.31 12.64
C GLU A 153 4.93 -6.11 11.53
N GLY A 154 5.47 -4.91 11.39
CA GLY A 154 6.53 -4.62 10.41
C GLY A 154 7.88 -5.30 10.71
N HIS A 155 8.02 -5.95 11.87
CA HIS A 155 9.22 -6.67 12.29
C HIS A 155 9.09 -8.19 12.23
N ALA A 156 7.90 -8.72 11.99
CA ALA A 156 7.73 -10.16 11.75
C ALA A 156 8.35 -10.50 10.39
N GLN A 157 9.40 -11.33 10.38
CA GLN A 157 10.03 -11.79 9.15
C GLN A 157 9.06 -12.70 8.39
N ASP A 158 8.94 -12.48 7.07
CA ASP A 158 8.10 -13.29 6.16
C ASP A 158 8.48 -14.79 6.09
N ASN A 159 9.54 -15.23 6.78
CA ASN A 159 10.05 -16.61 6.79
C ASN A 159 9.27 -17.56 7.72
N ASP A 160 8.23 -17.09 8.42
CA ASP A 160 7.33 -17.99 9.16
C ASP A 160 6.35 -18.65 8.17
N ASP A 161 6.83 -19.72 7.54
CA ASP A 161 6.01 -20.70 6.82
C ASP A 161 5.09 -21.38 7.84
N CYS A 162 3.78 -21.08 7.81
CA CYS A 162 2.76 -21.59 8.75
C CYS A 162 3.04 -21.20 10.22
N ALA A 163 2.45 -20.17 10.82
CA ALA A 163 1.02 -20.03 11.13
C ALA A 163 0.26 -21.33 11.55
N ALA A 164 0.95 -22.47 11.70
CA ALA A 164 0.47 -23.62 12.43
C ALA A 164 0.99 -23.47 13.85
N LEU A 165 0.12 -22.97 14.76
CA LEU A 165 0.39 -22.66 16.17
C LEU A 165 1.17 -21.36 16.42
N GLY A 166 0.46 -20.25 16.19
CA GLY A 166 0.63 -18.99 16.91
C GLY A 166 1.97 -18.31 16.70
N SER A 167 2.02 -17.36 15.77
CA SER A 167 3.13 -16.41 15.75
C SER A 167 3.32 -15.82 17.16
N PRO A 168 4.52 -15.41 17.58
CA PRO A 168 4.73 -14.79 18.88
C PRO A 168 3.73 -13.64 19.13
N ARG A 169 3.31 -12.95 18.06
CA ARG A 169 2.25 -11.95 18.09
C ARG A 169 0.88 -12.55 18.37
N ASP A 170 0.45 -13.62 17.70
CA ASP A 170 -0.84 -14.26 17.95
C ASP A 170 -0.95 -14.78 19.38
N GLN A 171 0.12 -15.42 19.88
CA GLN A 171 0.18 -15.87 21.27
C GLN A 171 0.11 -14.70 22.25
N ALA A 172 0.73 -13.56 21.93
CA ALA A 172 0.61 -12.34 22.74
C ALA A 172 -0.81 -11.78 22.70
N LEU A 173 -1.44 -11.75 21.51
CA LEU A 173 -2.81 -11.28 21.32
C LEU A 173 -3.83 -12.14 22.10
N GLU A 174 -3.63 -13.46 22.17
CA GLU A 174 -4.50 -14.37 22.94
C GLU A 174 -4.49 -14.09 24.45
N ARG A 175 -3.38 -13.55 24.98
CA ARG A 175 -3.22 -13.21 26.41
C ARG A 175 -3.84 -11.87 26.77
N LEU A 176 -4.25 -11.06 25.79
CA LEU A 176 -4.80 -9.73 26.03
C LEU A 176 -6.26 -9.78 26.49
N SER A 177 -6.67 -8.71 27.18
CA SER A 177 -8.07 -8.43 27.46
C SER A 177 -8.89 -8.35 26.15
N SER A 178 -10.19 -8.65 26.23
CA SER A 178 -11.10 -8.48 25.07
C SER A 178 -11.09 -7.04 24.57
N THR A 179 -11.10 -6.06 25.48
CA THR A 179 -11.05 -4.63 25.18
C THR A 179 -9.81 -4.26 24.38
N ASP A 180 -8.61 -4.67 24.81
CA ASP A 180 -7.37 -4.34 24.12
C ASP A 180 -7.32 -4.97 22.73
N ARG A 181 -7.81 -6.21 22.58
CA ARG A 181 -7.95 -6.86 21.27
C ARG A 181 -8.87 -6.09 20.34
N HIS A 182 -10.01 -5.61 20.84
CA HIS A 182 -10.94 -4.81 20.03
C HIS A 182 -10.34 -3.47 19.62
N VAL A 183 -9.60 -2.81 20.51
CA VAL A 183 -8.89 -1.55 20.20
C VAL A 183 -7.82 -1.78 19.12
N LEU A 184 -6.98 -2.81 19.27
CA LEU A 184 -5.97 -3.15 18.27
C LEU A 184 -6.59 -3.48 16.90
N ARG A 185 -7.60 -4.35 16.87
CA ARG A 185 -8.31 -4.69 15.62
C ARG A 185 -9.00 -3.47 14.99
N GLY A 186 -9.54 -2.57 15.82
CA GLY A 186 -10.10 -1.31 15.36
C GLY A 186 -9.05 -0.43 14.68
N LEU A 187 -7.88 -0.26 15.30
CA LEU A 187 -6.76 0.49 14.73
C LEU A 187 -6.24 -0.14 13.43
N GLU A 188 -6.04 -1.46 13.40
CA GLU A 188 -5.67 -2.20 12.18
C GLU A 188 -6.72 -2.00 11.06
N GLY A 189 -8.01 -1.98 11.42
CA GLY A 189 -9.11 -1.68 10.50
C GLY A 189 -9.04 -0.28 9.92
N VAL A 190 -8.72 0.73 10.76
CA VAL A 190 -8.52 2.11 10.29
C VAL A 190 -7.30 2.20 9.37
N VAL A 191 -6.18 1.53 9.69
CA VAL A 191 -4.99 1.48 8.82
C VAL A 191 -5.35 0.90 7.45
N MET A 192 -6.07 -0.24 7.41
CA MET A 192 -6.56 -0.85 6.18
C MET A 192 -7.42 0.14 5.38
N LEU A 193 -8.49 0.68 5.97
CA LEU A 193 -9.41 1.60 5.28
C LEU A 193 -8.70 2.86 4.77
N ALA A 194 -7.79 3.42 5.56
CA ALA A 194 -7.03 4.62 5.20
C ALA A 194 -6.11 4.36 4.00
N GLU A 195 -5.40 3.23 3.98
CA GLU A 195 -4.54 2.86 2.86
C GLU A 195 -5.35 2.60 1.58
N TYR A 196 -6.44 1.82 1.65
CA TYR A 196 -7.34 1.60 0.51
C TYR A 196 -7.96 2.89 0.01
N GLY A 197 -8.39 3.78 0.91
CA GLY A 197 -8.93 5.09 0.59
C GLY A 197 -7.92 5.99 -0.10
N LEU A 198 -6.66 6.00 0.37
CA LEU A 198 -5.56 6.74 -0.23
C LEU A 198 -5.29 6.27 -1.66
N PHE A 199 -5.08 4.95 -1.85
CA PHE A 199 -4.79 4.40 -3.18
C PHE A 199 -5.97 4.56 -4.14
N SER A 200 -7.20 4.32 -3.68
CA SER A 200 -8.39 4.47 -4.52
C SER A 200 -8.59 5.92 -4.96
N SER A 201 -8.39 6.88 -4.04
CA SER A 201 -8.47 8.32 -4.36
C SER A 201 -7.43 8.71 -5.41
N PHE A 202 -6.20 8.22 -5.27
CA PHE A 202 -5.14 8.41 -6.25
C PHE A 202 -5.51 7.85 -7.62
N VAL A 203 -5.86 6.56 -7.68
CA VAL A 203 -6.12 5.87 -8.95
C VAL A 203 -7.31 6.48 -9.68
N CYS A 204 -8.41 6.78 -8.97
CA CYS A 204 -9.57 7.47 -9.53
C CYS A 204 -9.21 8.88 -10.01
N GLY A 205 -8.36 9.60 -9.26
CA GLY A 205 -7.97 10.98 -9.54
C GLY A 205 -7.05 11.15 -10.75
N MET A 206 -6.20 10.18 -11.07
CA MET A 206 -5.22 10.28 -12.17
C MET A 206 -5.87 10.54 -13.54
N ALA A 207 -7.07 10.00 -13.80
CA ALA A 207 -7.74 10.20 -15.09
C ALA A 207 -8.78 11.33 -15.06
N ALA A 208 -9.12 11.87 -13.89
CA ALA A 208 -10.27 12.75 -13.71
C ALA A 208 -10.04 14.21 -14.12
N GLY A 209 -8.79 14.67 -14.13
CA GLY A 209 -8.43 16.04 -14.53
C GLY A 209 -8.09 16.21 -16.00
N LEU A 210 -8.01 15.11 -16.77
CA LEU A 210 -7.67 15.16 -18.19
C LEU A 210 -8.91 15.57 -19.03
N PRO A 211 -8.76 16.42 -20.05
CA PRO A 211 -9.84 16.73 -20.97
C PRO A 211 -10.40 15.46 -21.59
N ARG A 212 -11.73 15.33 -21.66
CA ARG A 212 -12.36 14.27 -22.46
C ARG A 212 -12.05 14.59 -23.92
N THR A 213 -11.16 13.81 -24.54
CA THR A 213 -11.01 13.82 -26.00
C THR A 213 -12.36 13.42 -26.58
N ARG A 214 -13.04 14.37 -27.22
CA ARG A 214 -14.21 14.10 -28.08
C ARG A 214 -13.73 13.44 -29.36
#